data_AF-Q64MC8-F1
#
_entry.id   AF-Q64MC8-F1
#
_cell.length_a   1.000
_cell.length_b   1.000
_cell.length_c   1.000
_cell.angle_alpha   90.00
_cell.angle_beta   90.00
_cell.angle_gamma   90.00
#
_symmetry.space_group_name_H-M   'P 1'
#
loop_
_entity.id
_entity.type
_entity.pdbx_description
1 polymer ?
#
loop_
_entity_poly.entity_id
_entity_poly.type
_entity_poly.pdbx_seq_one_letter_code
_entity_poly.pdbx_strand_id
1 'polypeptide(L)'
;MESIGLCPICHKGQIVKGAIGYACNYFKSMDDKCSFNIYHTYFSKVITDDIVKDLLEKGETEVFTDLQKKDGTPFSASLKIQDGVIKPIFANEKLKTPCPVCGGNVEIMLSGYACENYHKKTCKLFIPNKICDRQIPQEAVEMLLNGEKTPFMNGFKRNDGDEFESRLYLTSELNVAFSNSVSICPKCGGEIYSGKKAYNCSNYKNENVKCDFVVWKEISGRNIGIEEVVALCQNKETEVLSGFKDKEGNSIDRKLIVNDDFKVKLV
;
A
#
# COMPACT_ATOMS: atom_id res chain seq x y z
N MET A 1 -0.68 -41.93 22.17
CA MET A 1 -0.57 -41.08 20.96
C MET A 1 -1.93 -40.50 20.72
N GLU A 2 -2.05 -39.18 20.79
CA GLU A 2 -3.29 -38.47 20.52
C GLU A 2 -3.54 -38.45 19.01
N SER A 3 -4.76 -38.85 18.62
CA SER A 3 -5.20 -38.78 17.22
C SER A 3 -5.71 -37.38 16.93
N ILE A 4 -5.27 -36.80 15.80
CA ILE A 4 -5.69 -35.48 15.34
C ILE A 4 -6.84 -35.60 14.31
N GLY A 5 -6.93 -36.71 13.59
CA GLY A 5 -7.99 -36.94 12.59
C GLY A 5 -7.68 -38.06 11.60
N LEU A 6 -8.63 -38.36 10.70
CA LEU A 6 -8.47 -39.37 9.65
C LEU A 6 -7.42 -38.92 8.61
N CYS A 7 -6.61 -39.85 8.11
CA CYS A 7 -5.62 -39.55 7.07
C CYS A 7 -6.29 -39.25 5.73
N PRO A 8 -6.05 -38.08 5.11
CA PRO A 8 -6.66 -37.68 3.84
C PRO A 8 -6.07 -38.39 2.63
N ILE A 9 -4.96 -39.13 2.79
CA ILE A 9 -4.29 -39.83 1.69
C ILE A 9 -4.78 -41.27 1.56
N CYS A 10 -4.80 -42.02 2.66
CA CYS A 10 -5.18 -43.43 2.62
C CYS A 10 -6.61 -43.68 3.11
N HIS A 11 -7.23 -42.75 3.84
CA HIS A 11 -8.54 -42.88 4.51
C HIS A 11 -8.68 -44.10 5.44
N LYS A 12 -7.62 -44.85 5.70
CA LYS A 12 -7.60 -46.05 6.55
C LYS A 12 -6.95 -45.81 7.91
N GLY A 13 -6.00 -44.88 7.98
CA GLY A 13 -5.25 -44.56 9.20
C GLY A 13 -5.67 -43.26 9.86
N GLN A 14 -5.22 -43.08 11.08
CA GLN A 14 -5.33 -41.85 11.85
C GLN A 14 -4.00 -41.09 11.80
N ILE A 15 -4.07 -39.77 11.78
CA ILE A 15 -2.92 -38.87 11.91
C ILE A 15 -2.63 -38.70 13.40
N VAL A 16 -1.43 -39.10 13.81
CA VAL A 16 -1.01 -39.05 15.21
C VAL A 16 0.19 -38.12 15.37
N LYS A 17 0.23 -37.40 16.49
CA LYS A 17 1.33 -36.48 16.82
C LYS A 17 2.55 -37.25 17.35
N GLY A 18 3.72 -36.93 16.81
CA GLY A 18 5.03 -37.47 17.18
C GLY A 18 6.08 -36.38 17.39
N ALA A 19 7.35 -36.78 17.52
CA ALA A 19 8.44 -35.86 17.88
C ALA A 19 8.80 -34.86 16.77
N ILE A 20 8.74 -35.27 15.50
CA ILE A 20 9.16 -34.44 14.34
C ILE A 20 7.97 -33.84 13.56
N GLY A 21 6.75 -34.22 13.93
CA GLY A 21 5.52 -33.82 13.25
C GLY A 21 4.39 -34.79 13.54
N TYR A 22 3.50 -34.93 12.57
CA TYR A 22 2.34 -35.80 12.58
C TYR A 22 2.51 -36.85 11.48
N ALA A 23 2.10 -38.09 11.74
CA ALA A 23 2.24 -39.18 10.78
C ALA A 23 0.98 -40.03 10.74
N CYS A 24 0.67 -40.58 9.57
CA CYS A 24 -0.35 -41.62 9.45
C CYS A 24 0.12 -42.90 10.15
N ASN A 25 -0.73 -43.47 11.01
CA ASN A 25 -0.44 -44.72 11.71
C ASN A 25 -0.89 -45.98 10.94
N TYR A 26 -1.36 -45.86 9.70
CA TYR A 26 -1.81 -47.02 8.92
C TYR A 26 -0.63 -47.87 8.44
N PHE A 27 -0.61 -49.12 8.89
CA PHE A 27 0.35 -50.12 8.49
C PHE A 27 -0.32 -51.49 8.46
N LYS A 28 -0.37 -52.14 7.29
CA LYS A 28 -0.84 -53.53 7.13
C LYS A 28 0.31 -54.47 6.75
N SER A 29 1.18 -54.04 5.84
CA SER A 29 2.42 -54.73 5.46
C SER A 29 3.45 -53.70 4.96
N MET A 30 4.66 -54.14 4.60
CA MET A 30 5.66 -53.23 4.05
C MET A 30 5.20 -52.56 2.74
N ASP A 31 4.42 -53.28 1.93
CA ASP A 31 3.88 -52.82 0.65
C ASP A 31 2.53 -52.09 0.79
N ASP A 32 1.81 -52.29 1.90
CA ASP A 32 0.53 -51.64 2.21
C ASP A 32 0.65 -50.84 3.52
N LYS A 33 1.44 -49.75 3.45
CA LYS A 33 1.59 -48.75 4.51
C LYS A 33 1.39 -47.34 3.96
N CYS A 34 0.86 -46.44 4.79
CA CYS A 34 0.77 -45.03 4.43
C CYS A 34 1.98 -44.28 4.96
N SER A 35 2.71 -43.57 4.09
CA SER A 35 3.91 -42.79 4.48
C SER A 35 3.62 -41.29 4.63
N PHE A 36 2.34 -40.89 4.63
CA PHE A 36 1.95 -39.50 4.75
C PHE A 36 2.35 -38.92 6.10
N ASN A 37 2.99 -37.76 6.07
CA ASN A 37 3.47 -37.04 7.24
C ASN A 37 3.33 -35.53 7.06
N ILE A 38 3.20 -34.82 8.18
CA ILE A 38 3.11 -33.37 8.26
C ILE A 38 4.15 -32.93 9.30
N TYR A 39 5.20 -32.23 8.91
CA TYR A 39 6.23 -31.77 9.87
C TYR A 39 5.69 -30.70 10.83
N HIS A 40 6.29 -30.59 12.02
CA HIS A 40 5.98 -29.50 12.99
C HIS A 40 6.31 -28.11 12.47
N THR A 41 7.04 -28.00 11.36
CA THR A 41 7.41 -26.71 10.76
C THR A 41 7.45 -26.81 9.24
N TYR A 42 6.82 -25.85 8.57
CA TYR A 42 7.01 -25.58 7.14
C TYR A 42 7.33 -24.11 6.95
N PHE A 43 8.37 -23.80 6.16
CA PHE A 43 8.74 -22.41 5.83
C PHE A 43 8.87 -21.52 7.08
N SER A 44 9.56 -22.03 8.11
CA SER A 44 9.73 -21.40 9.43
C SER A 44 8.44 -21.16 10.24
N LYS A 45 7.28 -21.63 9.76
CA LYS A 45 6.02 -21.56 10.48
C LYS A 45 5.75 -22.84 11.26
N VAL A 46 5.44 -22.70 12.55
CA VAL A 46 5.04 -23.81 13.42
C VAL A 46 3.65 -24.31 13.04
N ILE A 47 3.52 -25.61 12.87
CA ILE A 47 2.26 -26.27 12.51
C ILE A 47 1.58 -26.77 13.78
N THR A 48 0.59 -26.01 14.23
CA THR A 48 -0.23 -26.35 15.41
C THR A 48 -1.25 -27.43 15.07
N ASP A 49 -1.80 -28.07 16.10
CA ASP A 49 -2.80 -29.11 15.97
C ASP A 49 -4.05 -28.61 15.22
N ASP A 50 -4.40 -27.34 15.37
CA ASP A 50 -5.53 -26.72 14.66
C ASP A 50 -5.23 -26.53 13.17
N ILE A 51 -4.00 -26.11 12.81
CA ILE A 51 -3.57 -26.06 11.40
C ILE A 51 -3.59 -27.46 10.79
N VAL A 52 -3.20 -28.49 11.53
CA VAL A 52 -3.30 -29.87 11.06
C VAL A 52 -4.75 -30.24 10.82
N LYS A 53 -5.66 -30.00 11.77
CA LYS A 53 -7.10 -30.28 11.58
C LYS A 53 -7.64 -29.61 10.33
N ASP A 54 -7.34 -28.32 10.14
CA ASP A 54 -7.72 -27.59 8.92
C ASP A 54 -7.20 -28.27 7.64
N LEU A 55 -5.92 -28.68 7.63
CA LEU A 55 -5.34 -29.43 6.51
C LEU A 55 -6.04 -30.77 6.26
N LEU A 56 -6.44 -31.50 7.30
CA LEU A 56 -7.12 -32.79 7.17
C LEU A 56 -8.56 -32.62 6.67
N GLU A 57 -9.26 -31.59 7.13
CA GLU A 57 -10.66 -31.33 6.79
C GLU A 57 -10.84 -30.65 5.43
N LYS A 58 -10.07 -29.59 5.18
CA LYS A 58 -10.20 -28.73 3.99
C LYS A 58 -9.22 -29.11 2.88
N GLY A 59 -8.17 -29.86 3.20
CA GLY A 59 -7.06 -30.15 2.28
C GLY A 59 -6.08 -28.99 2.09
N GLU A 60 -6.39 -27.80 2.63
CA GLU A 60 -5.59 -26.58 2.55
C GLU A 60 -5.81 -25.67 3.77
N THR A 61 -4.82 -24.83 4.08
CA THR A 61 -4.92 -23.81 5.14
C THR A 61 -5.44 -22.49 4.61
N GLU A 62 -5.73 -21.55 5.53
CA GLU A 62 -5.77 -20.13 5.19
C GLU A 62 -4.42 -19.63 4.64
N VAL A 63 -4.42 -18.45 4.03
CA VAL A 63 -3.19 -17.81 3.56
C VAL A 63 -2.41 -17.29 4.76
N PHE A 64 -1.23 -17.83 4.98
CA PHE A 64 -0.28 -17.30 5.95
C PHE A 64 0.53 -16.19 5.31
N THR A 65 0.75 -15.09 6.05
CA THR A 65 1.49 -13.90 5.58
C THR A 65 2.92 -13.82 6.14
N ASP A 66 3.34 -14.85 6.88
CA ASP A 66 4.58 -14.89 7.67
C ASP A 66 5.49 -16.07 7.31
N LEU A 67 5.23 -16.79 6.22
CA LEU A 67 6.08 -17.90 5.76
C LEU A 67 7.43 -17.37 5.29
N GLN A 68 8.51 -18.12 5.50
CA GLN A 68 9.86 -17.68 5.14
C GLN A 68 10.55 -18.66 4.19
N LYS A 69 11.26 -18.10 3.19
CA LYS A 69 12.21 -18.83 2.37
C LYS A 69 13.44 -19.22 3.19
N LYS A 70 14.31 -20.06 2.60
CA LYS A 70 15.58 -20.46 3.24
C LYS A 70 16.51 -19.29 3.56
N ASP A 71 16.39 -18.18 2.83
CA ASP A 71 17.16 -16.95 3.06
C ASP A 71 16.52 -15.99 4.08
N GLY A 72 15.38 -16.37 4.68
CA GLY A 72 14.62 -15.56 5.62
C GLY A 72 13.61 -14.60 4.98
N THR A 73 13.55 -14.51 3.66
CA THR A 73 12.60 -13.61 2.97
C THR A 73 11.16 -14.07 3.23
N PRO A 74 10.27 -13.20 3.74
CA PRO A 74 8.88 -13.57 3.99
C PRO A 74 8.06 -13.66 2.69
N PHE A 75 7.03 -14.49 2.67
CA PHE A 75 6.07 -14.63 1.58
C PHE A 75 4.69 -15.09 2.09
N SER A 76 3.66 -14.87 1.27
CA SER A 76 2.30 -15.34 1.53
C SER A 76 2.00 -16.60 0.73
N ALA A 77 1.45 -17.62 1.39
CA ALA A 77 0.85 -18.77 0.72
C ALA A 77 -0.09 -19.52 1.66
N SER A 78 -1.05 -20.25 1.10
CA SER A 78 -1.68 -21.35 1.83
C SER A 78 -0.82 -22.61 1.70
N LEU A 79 -0.92 -23.52 2.67
CA LEU A 79 -0.32 -24.84 2.58
C LEU A 79 -1.39 -25.82 2.13
N LYS A 80 -1.14 -26.58 1.06
CA LYS A 80 -2.08 -27.54 0.49
C LYS A 80 -1.48 -28.92 0.41
N ILE A 81 -2.30 -29.94 0.65
CA ILE A 81 -1.95 -31.33 0.37
C ILE A 81 -2.05 -31.56 -1.13
N GLN A 82 -0.91 -31.78 -1.79
CA GLN A 82 -0.84 -32.09 -3.21
C GLN A 82 0.10 -33.28 -3.43
N ASP A 83 -0.38 -34.33 -4.08
CA ASP A 83 0.37 -35.56 -4.34
C ASP A 83 0.93 -36.21 -3.07
N GLY A 84 0.20 -36.13 -1.95
CA GLY A 84 0.63 -36.71 -0.68
C GLY A 84 1.74 -35.93 0.04
N VAL A 85 2.04 -34.70 -0.38
CA VAL A 85 2.99 -33.80 0.30
C VAL A 85 2.37 -32.42 0.50
N ILE A 86 2.88 -31.68 1.48
CA ILE A 86 2.46 -30.29 1.72
C ILE A 86 3.25 -29.36 0.81
N LYS A 87 2.56 -28.61 -0.06
CA LYS A 87 3.15 -27.61 -0.96
C LYS A 87 2.54 -26.22 -0.67
N PRO A 88 3.32 -25.14 -0.77
CA PRO A 88 2.77 -23.79 -0.71
C PRO A 88 2.02 -23.48 -2.01
N ILE A 89 0.80 -22.98 -1.90
CA ILE A 89 0.00 -22.49 -3.01
C ILE A 89 -0.08 -20.97 -2.90
N PHE A 90 0.49 -20.30 -3.89
CA PHE A 90 0.44 -18.85 -4.01
C PHE A 90 -0.90 -18.46 -4.63
N ALA A 91 -1.86 -18.12 -3.78
CA ALA A 91 -3.13 -17.51 -4.19
C ALA A 91 -3.08 -16.03 -3.84
N ASN A 92 -2.25 -15.28 -4.56
CA ASN A 92 -2.20 -13.83 -4.39
C ASN A 92 -3.55 -13.25 -4.84
N GLU A 93 -4.11 -12.37 -4.02
CA GLU A 93 -5.22 -11.54 -4.45
C GLU A 93 -4.82 -10.69 -5.66
N LYS A 94 -5.80 -10.27 -6.44
CA LYS A 94 -5.59 -9.51 -7.67
C LYS A 94 -6.27 -8.16 -7.58
N LEU A 95 -5.63 -7.14 -8.15
CA LEU A 95 -6.24 -5.83 -8.35
C LEU A 95 -7.30 -5.90 -9.44
N LYS A 96 -8.22 -4.93 -9.41
CA LYS A 96 -9.29 -4.80 -10.41
C LYS A 96 -8.73 -4.32 -11.74
N THR A 97 -7.81 -3.35 -11.69
CA THR A 97 -7.21 -2.76 -12.88
C THR A 97 -6.12 -3.68 -13.43
N PRO A 98 -6.17 -4.04 -14.73
CA PRO A 98 -5.12 -4.84 -15.35
C PRO A 98 -3.82 -4.06 -15.49
N CYS A 99 -2.73 -4.78 -15.75
CA CYS A 99 -1.41 -4.20 -15.98
C CYS A 99 -1.45 -3.24 -17.18
N PRO A 100 -1.11 -1.95 -17.03
CA PRO A 100 -1.13 -0.97 -18.13
C PRO A 100 -0.09 -1.26 -19.23
N VAL A 101 0.85 -2.18 -18.99
CA VAL A 101 1.92 -2.52 -19.93
C VAL A 101 1.54 -3.66 -20.86
N CYS A 102 0.89 -4.70 -20.33
CA CYS A 102 0.65 -5.95 -21.06
C CYS A 102 -0.78 -6.49 -20.96
N GLY A 103 -1.66 -5.83 -20.19
CA GLY A 103 -3.03 -6.27 -19.95
C GLY A 103 -3.19 -7.46 -19.00
N GLY A 104 -2.08 -8.05 -18.52
CA GLY A 104 -2.11 -9.16 -17.56
C GLY A 104 -2.61 -8.77 -16.17
N ASN A 105 -2.85 -9.75 -15.32
CA ASN A 105 -3.30 -9.49 -13.94
C ASN A 105 -2.20 -8.82 -13.11
N VAL A 106 -2.60 -7.97 -12.17
CA VAL A 106 -1.71 -7.41 -11.13
C VAL A 106 -2.03 -8.09 -9.80
N GLU A 107 -1.04 -8.77 -9.24
CA GLU A 107 -1.12 -9.54 -8.00
C GLU A 107 -0.65 -8.70 -6.81
N ILE A 108 -1.35 -8.85 -5.68
CA ILE A 108 -0.99 -8.26 -4.40
C ILE A 108 0.01 -9.19 -3.69
N MET A 109 1.19 -8.67 -3.39
CA MET A 109 2.29 -9.35 -2.71
C MET A 109 2.61 -8.65 -1.38
N LEU A 110 3.40 -9.30 -0.51
CA LEU A 110 3.83 -8.69 0.76
C LEU A 110 4.56 -7.36 0.60
N SER A 111 5.33 -7.20 -0.47
CA SER A 111 6.20 -6.04 -0.70
C SER A 111 5.63 -5.03 -1.68
N GLY A 112 4.45 -5.29 -2.24
CA GLY A 112 3.91 -4.47 -3.32
C GLY A 112 2.94 -5.19 -4.22
N TYR A 113 2.83 -4.66 -5.44
CA TYR A 113 1.89 -5.08 -6.45
C TYR A 113 2.67 -5.35 -7.72
N ALA A 114 2.57 -6.55 -8.27
CA ALA A 114 3.36 -6.95 -9.43
C ALA A 114 2.47 -7.52 -10.52
N CYS A 115 2.83 -7.28 -11.77
CA CYS A 115 2.20 -8.03 -12.85
C CYS A 115 2.50 -9.53 -12.70
N GLU A 116 1.54 -10.40 -13.01
CA GLU A 116 1.73 -11.87 -13.02
C GLU A 116 2.90 -12.33 -13.91
N ASN A 117 3.29 -11.49 -14.88
CA ASN A 117 4.42 -11.71 -15.80
C ASN A 117 5.75 -11.08 -15.32
N TYR A 118 5.78 -10.48 -14.12
CA TYR A 118 6.97 -9.87 -13.53
C TYR A 118 8.10 -10.88 -13.30
N HIS A 119 7.78 -12.01 -12.65
CA HIS A 119 8.78 -13.06 -12.37
C HIS A 119 9.30 -13.77 -13.61
N LYS A 120 8.51 -13.82 -14.69
CA LYS A 120 8.93 -14.32 -16.00
C LYS A 120 9.83 -13.33 -16.75
N LYS A 121 10.04 -12.13 -16.20
CA LYS A 121 10.82 -11.02 -16.79
C LYS A 121 10.29 -10.53 -18.16
N THR A 122 9.04 -10.86 -18.49
CA THR A 122 8.37 -10.41 -19.71
C THR A 122 7.55 -9.13 -19.48
N CYS A 123 7.29 -8.77 -18.23
CA CYS A 123 6.78 -7.47 -17.80
C CYS A 123 7.64 -6.93 -16.65
N LYS A 124 7.74 -5.60 -16.50
CA LYS A 124 8.54 -4.93 -15.45
C LYS A 124 7.70 -4.20 -14.41
N LEU A 125 6.38 -4.25 -14.51
CA LEU A 125 5.51 -3.55 -13.56
C LEU A 125 5.64 -4.13 -12.15
N PHE A 126 6.16 -3.32 -11.24
CA PHE A 126 6.17 -3.54 -9.81
C PHE A 126 5.98 -2.20 -9.08
N ILE A 127 4.98 -2.13 -8.21
CA ILE A 127 4.66 -0.96 -7.39
C ILE A 127 4.86 -1.34 -5.93
N PRO A 128 5.80 -0.73 -5.19
CA PRO A 128 5.96 -0.99 -3.76
C PRO A 128 4.69 -0.65 -2.98
N ASN A 129 4.32 -1.47 -1.99
CA ASN A 129 3.21 -1.14 -1.08
C ASN A 129 3.59 -0.11 -0.02
N LYS A 130 4.88 0.23 0.07
CA LYS A 130 5.42 1.22 0.99
C LYS A 130 6.39 2.13 0.27
N ILE A 131 6.17 3.45 0.35
CA ILE A 131 6.99 4.48 -0.30
C ILE A 131 7.31 5.56 0.72
N CYS A 132 8.60 5.88 0.93
CA CYS A 132 9.06 6.85 1.93
C CYS A 132 8.39 6.65 3.30
N ASP A 133 8.48 5.42 3.81
CA ASP A 133 7.85 4.95 5.04
C ASP A 133 6.32 4.98 5.14
N ARG A 134 5.62 5.41 4.09
CA ARG A 134 4.16 5.44 4.03
C ARG A 134 3.61 4.19 3.36
N GLN A 135 2.66 3.51 4.01
CA GLN A 135 1.84 2.48 3.36
C GLN A 135 0.93 3.10 2.29
N ILE A 136 0.91 2.50 1.11
CA ILE A 136 0.15 2.97 -0.04
C ILE A 136 -1.16 2.17 -0.11
N PRO A 137 -2.32 2.83 0.00
CA PRO A 137 -3.62 2.16 -0.11
C PRO A 137 -3.80 1.50 -1.47
N GLN A 138 -4.56 0.40 -1.50
CA GLN A 138 -4.86 -0.30 -2.75
C GLN A 138 -5.54 0.61 -3.78
N GLU A 139 -6.47 1.46 -3.35
CA GLU A 139 -7.17 2.42 -4.22
C GLU A 139 -6.19 3.38 -4.90
N ALA A 140 -5.14 3.81 -4.18
CA ALA A 140 -4.11 4.65 -4.77
C ALA A 140 -3.36 3.90 -5.87
N VAL A 141 -3.08 2.60 -5.70
CA VAL A 141 -2.44 1.77 -6.73
C VAL A 141 -3.36 1.56 -7.94
N GLU A 142 -4.65 1.35 -7.73
CA GLU A 142 -5.64 1.28 -8.82
C GLU A 142 -5.62 2.57 -9.66
N MET A 143 -5.54 3.75 -9.04
CA MET A 143 -5.38 5.02 -9.77
C MET A 143 -4.09 5.09 -10.58
N LEU A 144 -2.96 4.68 -9.99
CA LEU A 144 -1.66 4.65 -10.68
C LEU A 144 -1.69 3.75 -11.91
N LEU A 145 -2.36 2.59 -11.83
CA LEU A 145 -2.52 1.66 -12.95
C LEU A 145 -3.40 2.22 -14.06
N ASN A 146 -4.39 3.05 -13.73
CA ASN A 146 -5.21 3.79 -14.69
C ASN A 146 -4.51 5.02 -15.29
N GLY A 147 -3.25 5.27 -14.95
CA GLY A 147 -2.49 6.43 -15.43
C GLY A 147 -2.87 7.75 -14.74
N GLU A 148 -3.62 7.67 -13.64
CA GLU A 148 -4.03 8.83 -12.87
C GLU A 148 -2.98 9.21 -11.82
N LYS A 149 -3.03 10.47 -11.37
CA LYS A 149 -2.32 10.91 -10.17
C LYS A 149 -3.21 10.61 -8.97
N THR A 150 -2.62 10.14 -7.87
CA THR A 150 -3.36 9.99 -6.61
C THR A 150 -3.81 11.36 -6.08
N PRO A 151 -4.77 11.41 -5.15
CA PRO A 151 -4.95 12.56 -4.27
C PRO A 151 -3.65 12.87 -3.51
N PHE A 152 -3.56 14.08 -2.97
CA PHE A 152 -2.48 14.38 -2.04
C PHE A 152 -2.62 13.51 -0.79
N MET A 153 -1.51 12.91 -0.38
CA MET A 153 -1.43 12.09 0.80
C MET A 153 -0.37 12.65 1.74
N ASN A 154 -0.66 12.65 3.04
CA ASN A 154 0.26 13.05 4.11
C ASN A 154 1.15 11.86 4.56
N GLY A 155 2.15 12.12 5.39
CA GLY A 155 2.90 11.07 6.09
C GLY A 155 4.00 10.39 5.27
N PHE A 156 4.44 10.98 4.16
CA PHE A 156 5.68 10.55 3.52
C PHE A 156 6.86 11.08 4.32
N LYS A 157 7.76 10.20 4.76
CA LYS A 157 8.87 10.55 5.64
C LYS A 157 10.15 10.83 4.84
N ARG A 158 10.80 11.93 5.15
CA ARG A 158 12.14 12.29 4.66
C ARG A 158 13.23 11.63 5.51
N ASN A 159 14.47 11.68 5.01
CA ASN A 159 15.63 11.11 5.71
C ASN A 159 15.92 11.77 7.07
N ASP A 160 15.57 13.04 7.24
CA ASP A 160 15.66 13.79 8.51
C ASP A 160 14.52 13.48 9.48
N GLY A 161 13.56 12.64 9.06
CA GLY A 161 12.38 12.25 9.83
C GLY A 161 11.18 13.16 9.65
N ASP A 162 11.31 14.31 8.97
CA ASP A 162 10.19 15.21 8.69
C ASP A 162 9.23 14.57 7.69
N GLU A 163 7.93 14.83 7.88
CA GLU A 163 6.90 14.38 6.97
C GLU A 163 6.57 15.44 5.91
N PHE A 164 6.14 15.00 4.74
CA PHE A 164 5.59 15.84 3.69
C PHE A 164 4.35 15.21 3.05
N GLU A 165 3.58 16.06 2.38
CA GLU A 165 2.45 15.64 1.58
C GLU A 165 2.76 15.69 0.08
N SER A 166 2.21 14.75 -0.68
CA SER A 166 2.42 14.69 -2.13
C SER A 166 1.38 13.83 -2.84
N ARG A 167 1.25 14.01 -4.15
CA ARG A 167 0.60 13.05 -5.04
C ARG A 167 1.62 12.06 -5.59
N LEU A 168 1.17 10.84 -5.83
CA LEU A 168 1.94 9.86 -6.58
C LEU A 168 1.42 9.74 -8.01
N TYR A 169 2.31 9.41 -8.93
CA TYR A 169 1.96 9.03 -10.30
C TYR A 169 2.94 7.97 -10.81
N LEU A 170 2.51 7.19 -11.80
CA LEU A 170 3.35 6.20 -12.46
C LEU A 170 4.04 6.84 -13.66
N THR A 171 5.38 6.78 -13.73
CA THR A 171 6.15 7.32 -14.86
C THR A 171 6.08 6.38 -16.08
N SER A 172 6.54 6.86 -17.24
CA SER A 172 6.69 6.05 -18.46
C SER A 172 7.62 4.85 -18.28
N GLU A 173 8.57 4.94 -17.36
CA GLU A 173 9.51 3.87 -16.99
C GLU A 173 8.95 2.94 -15.91
N LEU A 174 7.67 3.09 -15.54
CA LEU A 174 6.96 2.30 -14.53
C LEU A 174 7.47 2.48 -13.09
N ASN A 175 8.10 3.62 -12.81
CA ASN A 175 8.48 4.00 -11.46
C ASN A 175 7.38 4.86 -10.83
N VAL A 176 7.18 4.75 -9.52
CA VAL A 176 6.30 5.68 -8.80
C VAL A 176 7.09 6.95 -8.46
N ALA A 177 6.56 8.10 -8.84
CA ALA A 177 7.18 9.40 -8.60
C ALA A 177 6.22 10.37 -7.89
N PHE A 178 6.81 11.38 -7.25
CA PHE A 178 6.08 12.43 -6.52
C PHE A 178 5.71 13.61 -7.43
N SER A 179 4.52 14.17 -7.22
CA SER A 179 4.05 15.40 -7.87
C SER A 179 3.54 16.37 -6.80
N ASN A 180 4.35 17.36 -6.44
CA ASN A 180 4.04 18.34 -5.39
C ASN A 180 3.30 19.58 -5.90
N SER A 181 3.03 19.66 -7.22
CA SER A 181 2.32 20.77 -7.85
C SER A 181 0.84 20.76 -7.46
N VAL A 182 0.40 21.85 -6.85
CA VAL A 182 -0.96 22.10 -6.37
C VAL A 182 -1.78 22.83 -7.42
N SER A 183 -1.24 23.94 -7.94
CA SER A 183 -1.93 24.82 -8.88
C SER A 183 -0.93 25.68 -9.65
N ILE A 184 -1.43 26.57 -10.51
CA ILE A 184 -0.64 27.59 -11.20
C ILE A 184 -0.72 28.92 -10.45
N CYS A 185 0.42 29.59 -10.32
CA CYS A 185 0.57 30.84 -9.60
C CYS A 185 -0.19 31.97 -10.30
N PRO A 186 -1.15 32.63 -9.64
CA PRO A 186 -1.93 33.70 -10.26
C PRO A 186 -1.10 34.97 -10.53
N LYS A 187 0.08 35.10 -9.88
CA LYS A 187 0.97 36.26 -10.03
C LYS A 187 1.92 36.15 -11.22
N CYS A 188 2.48 34.97 -11.48
CA CYS A 188 3.57 34.81 -12.46
C CYS A 188 3.44 33.60 -13.39
N GLY A 189 2.41 32.77 -13.25
CA GLY A 189 2.21 31.57 -14.08
C GLY A 189 3.11 30.37 -13.75
N GLY A 190 4.01 30.47 -12.76
CA GLY A 190 4.79 29.33 -12.26
C GLY A 190 3.93 28.31 -11.49
N GLU A 191 4.50 27.17 -11.13
CA GLU A 191 3.77 26.18 -10.32
C GLU A 191 3.69 26.61 -8.84
N ILE A 192 2.64 26.20 -8.15
CA ILE A 192 2.50 26.31 -6.69
C ILE A 192 2.82 24.95 -6.08
N TYR A 193 3.87 24.88 -5.26
CA TYR A 193 4.24 23.65 -4.57
C TYR A 193 3.80 23.67 -3.11
N SER A 194 3.33 22.52 -2.62
CA SER A 194 3.10 22.33 -1.20
C SER A 194 4.42 22.18 -0.44
N GLY A 195 4.63 23.04 0.56
CA GLY A 195 5.74 22.98 1.50
C GLY A 195 5.28 22.72 2.94
N LYS A 196 6.22 22.73 3.89
CA LYS A 196 5.94 22.46 5.31
C LYS A 196 5.04 23.52 5.95
N LYS A 197 5.27 24.81 5.68
CA LYS A 197 4.56 25.94 6.30
C LYS A 197 3.62 26.68 5.36
N ALA A 198 3.79 26.51 4.06
CA ALA A 198 3.10 27.29 3.05
C ALA A 198 3.12 26.58 1.70
N TYR A 199 2.21 27.02 0.83
CA TYR A 199 2.21 26.75 -0.59
C TYR A 199 2.95 27.89 -1.29
N ASN A 200 4.07 27.58 -1.95
CA ASN A 200 5.00 28.59 -2.47
C ASN A 200 5.08 28.51 -3.98
N CYS A 201 5.23 29.66 -4.63
CA CYS A 201 5.54 29.69 -6.05
C CYS A 201 6.92 29.08 -6.34
N SER A 202 7.00 28.25 -7.38
CA SER A 202 8.22 27.64 -7.91
C SER A 202 9.27 28.70 -8.29
N ASN A 203 8.83 29.89 -8.68
CA ASN A 203 9.69 31.00 -9.09
C ASN A 203 10.16 31.89 -7.93
N TYR A 204 9.93 31.52 -6.67
CA TYR A 204 10.37 32.30 -5.50
C TYR A 204 11.89 32.54 -5.48
N LYS A 205 12.68 31.50 -5.81
CA LYS A 205 14.16 31.59 -5.87
C LYS A 205 14.70 31.89 -7.26
N ASN A 206 13.84 32.07 -8.26
CA ASN A 206 14.30 32.41 -9.61
C ASN A 206 14.77 33.86 -9.63
N GLU A 207 16.03 34.10 -10.03
CA GLU A 207 16.64 35.44 -9.97
C GLU A 207 15.97 36.47 -10.89
N ASN A 208 15.36 36.02 -11.99
CA ASN A 208 14.71 36.90 -12.97
C ASN A 208 13.26 37.21 -12.60
N VAL A 209 12.53 36.23 -12.04
CA VAL A 209 11.09 36.36 -11.74
C VAL A 209 10.85 36.80 -10.30
N LYS A 210 11.59 36.25 -9.32
CA LYS A 210 11.49 36.53 -7.87
C LYS A 210 10.05 36.61 -7.36
N CYS A 211 9.23 35.61 -7.68
CA CYS A 211 7.81 35.63 -7.32
C CYS A 211 7.60 35.32 -5.83
N ASP A 212 7.09 36.29 -5.08
CA ASP A 212 6.81 36.20 -3.64
C ASP A 212 5.37 35.76 -3.31
N PHE A 213 4.63 35.23 -4.28
CA PHE A 213 3.28 34.70 -4.03
C PHE A 213 3.35 33.46 -3.12
N VAL A 214 2.59 33.52 -2.03
CA VAL A 214 2.57 32.49 -0.99
C VAL A 214 1.18 32.40 -0.38
N VAL A 215 0.73 31.17 -0.12
CA VAL A 215 -0.45 30.88 0.70
C VAL A 215 0.03 30.14 1.95
N TRP A 216 -0.16 30.72 3.12
CA TRP A 216 0.21 30.06 4.37
C TRP A 216 -0.71 28.87 4.65
N LYS A 217 -0.14 27.78 5.17
CA LYS A 217 -0.93 26.60 5.57
C LYS A 217 -1.80 26.86 6.79
N GLU A 218 -1.51 27.90 7.56
CA GLU A 218 -2.35 28.35 8.66
C GLU A 218 -2.61 29.85 8.50
N ILE A 219 -3.89 30.24 8.52
CA ILE A 219 -4.32 31.65 8.48
C ILE A 219 -5.36 31.83 9.57
N SER A 220 -5.12 32.77 10.48
CA SER A 220 -6.01 33.09 11.61
C SER A 220 -6.48 31.83 12.37
N GLY A 221 -5.55 30.92 12.70
CA GLY A 221 -5.83 29.70 13.45
C GLY A 221 -6.55 28.58 12.68
N ARG A 222 -6.80 28.73 11.37
CA ARG A 222 -7.37 27.69 10.50
C ARG A 222 -6.30 27.12 9.57
N ASN A 223 -6.26 25.80 9.44
CA ASN A 223 -5.47 25.12 8.41
C ASN A 223 -6.09 25.30 7.02
N ILE A 224 -5.27 25.68 6.04
CA ILE A 224 -5.66 25.88 4.65
C ILE A 224 -5.23 24.67 3.82
N GLY A 225 -6.22 23.96 3.29
CA GLY A 225 -6.08 22.78 2.45
C GLY A 225 -5.79 23.10 0.99
N ILE A 226 -5.46 22.05 0.25
CA ILE A 226 -5.07 22.11 -1.17
C ILE A 226 -6.22 22.63 -2.05
N GLU A 227 -7.45 22.22 -1.80
CA GLU A 227 -8.61 22.66 -2.58
C GLU A 227 -8.85 24.17 -2.46
N GLU A 228 -8.67 24.72 -1.25
CA GLU A 228 -8.79 26.15 -0.99
C GLU A 228 -7.65 26.94 -1.67
N VAL A 229 -6.44 26.38 -1.72
CA VAL A 229 -5.30 26.96 -2.47
C VAL A 229 -5.58 26.94 -3.96
N VAL A 230 -6.15 25.85 -4.49
CA VAL A 230 -6.55 25.75 -5.89
C VAL A 230 -7.59 26.82 -6.22
N ALA A 231 -8.62 26.96 -5.38
CA ALA A 231 -9.65 28.00 -5.53
C ALA A 231 -9.05 29.42 -5.50
N LEU A 232 -8.15 29.71 -4.54
CA LEU A 232 -7.44 31.00 -4.50
C LEU A 232 -6.62 31.27 -5.75
N CYS A 233 -5.95 30.26 -6.30
CA CYS A 233 -5.12 30.43 -7.49
C CYS A 233 -5.94 30.60 -8.77
N GLN A 234 -7.09 29.92 -8.88
CA GLN A 234 -7.93 29.93 -10.08
C GLN A 234 -8.94 31.09 -10.08
N ASN A 235 -9.60 31.32 -8.94
CA ASN A 235 -10.73 32.24 -8.81
C ASN A 235 -10.37 33.53 -8.09
N LYS A 236 -9.15 33.63 -7.54
CA LYS A 236 -8.71 34.71 -6.63
C LYS A 236 -9.49 34.80 -5.32
N GLU A 237 -10.41 33.87 -5.06
CA GLU A 237 -11.13 33.78 -3.79
C GLU A 237 -11.56 32.35 -3.48
N THR A 238 -11.82 32.08 -2.20
CA THR A 238 -12.50 30.87 -1.74
C THR A 238 -13.99 31.12 -1.57
N GLU A 239 -14.74 30.04 -1.39
CA GLU A 239 -16.04 30.13 -0.73
C GLU A 239 -15.91 30.62 0.73
N VAL A 240 -17.04 30.82 1.41
CA VAL A 240 -17.03 31.12 2.84
C VAL A 240 -16.61 29.87 3.60
N LEU A 241 -15.49 29.96 4.31
CA LEU A 241 -14.93 28.87 5.11
C LEU A 241 -15.16 29.16 6.60
N SER A 242 -15.39 28.10 7.36
CA SER A 242 -15.59 28.17 8.80
C SER A 242 -14.31 27.91 9.59
N GLY A 243 -14.30 28.28 10.87
CA GLY A 243 -13.23 27.87 11.80
C GLY A 243 -11.99 28.78 11.81
N PHE A 244 -12.03 29.93 11.16
CA PHE A 244 -11.08 31.01 11.45
C PHE A 244 -11.29 31.55 12.86
N LYS A 245 -10.27 32.20 13.43
CA LYS A 245 -10.29 32.78 14.76
C LYS A 245 -10.15 34.30 14.70
N ASP A 246 -11.03 35.02 15.40
CA ASP A 246 -10.88 36.46 15.63
C ASP A 246 -9.78 36.74 16.68
N LYS A 247 -9.62 38.02 17.08
CA LYS A 247 -8.60 38.42 18.05
C LYS A 247 -8.88 37.90 19.45
N GLU A 248 -10.15 37.67 19.76
CA GLU A 248 -10.64 37.13 21.02
C GLU A 248 -10.63 35.58 21.04
N GLY A 249 -10.36 34.93 19.90
CA GLY A 249 -10.30 33.48 19.74
C GLY A 249 -11.66 32.82 19.40
N ASN A 250 -12.70 33.60 19.10
CA ASN A 250 -13.98 33.06 18.67
C ASN A 250 -13.91 32.57 17.23
N SER A 251 -14.66 31.50 16.92
CA SER A 251 -14.79 31.02 15.56
C SER A 251 -15.58 32.01 14.71
N ILE A 252 -15.07 32.35 13.53
CA ILE A 252 -15.74 33.19 12.54
C ILE A 252 -15.73 32.53 11.17
N ASP A 253 -16.76 32.84 10.39
CA ASP A 253 -16.90 32.41 9.00
C ASP A 253 -16.54 33.56 8.07
N ARG A 254 -15.59 33.32 7.17
CA ARG A 254 -14.97 34.33 6.31
C ARG A 254 -14.49 33.70 5.02
N LYS A 255 -14.18 34.50 4.00
CA LYS A 255 -13.52 34.00 2.79
C LYS A 255 -12.08 34.48 2.72
N LEU A 256 -11.23 33.74 2.00
CA LEU A 256 -9.91 34.20 1.62
C LEU A 256 -9.96 34.79 0.21
N ILE A 257 -9.27 35.91 0.00
CA ILE A 257 -9.10 36.54 -1.32
C ILE A 257 -7.62 36.77 -1.62
N VAL A 258 -7.27 36.80 -2.89
CA VAL A 258 -6.01 37.34 -3.41
C VAL A 258 -6.27 38.79 -3.82
N ASN A 259 -5.71 39.75 -3.09
CA ASN A 259 -5.86 41.18 -3.41
C ASN A 259 -5.03 41.60 -4.64
N ASP A 260 -5.12 42.88 -5.02
CA ASP A 260 -4.40 43.44 -6.18
C ASP A 260 -2.86 43.36 -6.06
N ASP A 261 -2.33 43.33 -4.83
CA ASP A 261 -0.90 43.13 -4.55
C ASP A 261 -0.48 41.65 -4.54
N PHE A 262 -1.39 40.75 -4.93
CA PHE A 262 -1.21 39.29 -4.87
C PHE A 262 -0.90 38.76 -3.46
N LYS A 263 -1.53 39.34 -2.44
CA LYS A 263 -1.48 38.90 -1.05
C LYS A 263 -2.80 38.23 -0.65
N VAL A 264 -2.70 37.13 0.08
CA VAL A 264 -3.87 36.45 0.65
C VAL A 264 -4.39 37.25 1.85
N LYS A 265 -5.69 37.56 1.84
CA LYS A 265 -6.38 38.30 2.90
C LYS A 265 -7.66 37.58 3.30
N LEU A 266 -7.97 37.61 4.59
CA LEU A 266 -9.25 37.18 5.14
C LEU A 266 -10.23 38.36 5.09
N VAL A 267 -11.41 38.15 4.50
CA VAL A 267 -12.47 39.17 4.36
C VAL A 267 -13.84 38.63 4.75
#